data_AF-A0A257GGF7-F1
#
_entry.id   AF-A0A257GGF7-F1
#
_cell.length_a   1.000
_cell.length_b   1.000
_cell.length_c   1.000
_cell.angle_alpha   90.00
_cell.angle_beta   90.00
_cell.angle_gamma   90.00
#
_symmetry.space_group_name_H-M   'P 1'
#
loop_
_entity.id
_entity.type
_entity.pdbx_description
1 polymer ?
#
loop_
_entity_poly.entity_id
_entity_poly.type
_entity_poly.pdbx_seq_one_letter_code
_entity_poly.pdbx_strand_id
1 'polypeptide(L)'
;MTPKTSPKSPLRRSKPWPRCSPSPNRSNRPQGRCSRMTRALAHLATVVLISASMAQAAPKLADRSALQAGIAGLQQDATAMQVQGFGYDAVAQIAGLYGLTPAPRPQTQLDVTLPVGDAAKIAAGDTQIALTQLSISEGTNNQLRVQQAQHGSKAGIFISAGVISLQDLATAAQAQGIAGIAMADGVVTLSRPLVIWQGATLLIHPGDVLQMQAAEGAFLLNFGQLDLRGATLRSNVAADAPESQYRPFVLTSGSGQVYAEANQFQALGMADLGPFAGFVISTQGLFASTTPSVLRGNQFTDMGGVALIGTKGAQATQNAFLASRGGALTLAQVGQGAALGNVIYQTKAGAGLRVTARSKDMLVAGNLVLGGQGNGIQVDGGSFGITLRGNAVLDNAQTGLAAKTASCLSVQDNVIAANGAVGLRLTKTGYVQVTGNALVNNAGSAIAVGAQLTKARLDLSGNLLAQNQIGLTGAALQLVTLRDNDLSAQLPRIFDGEFAQHQAAYLTAGRTDHAAIFQISSAAAQDADFASICAQE
;
A
#
# COMPACT_ATOMS: atom_id res chain seq x y z
N MET A 1 2.31 85.64 14.45
CA MET A 1 2.91 84.28 14.47
C MET A 1 2.02 83.36 13.65
N THR A 2 2.51 82.95 12.48
CA THR A 2 1.92 81.97 11.54
C THR A 2 2.06 80.52 12.07
N PRO A 3 1.44 79.48 11.45
CA PRO A 3 0.51 79.48 10.29
C PRO A 3 -0.73 78.53 10.36
N LYS A 4 -1.78 78.90 9.60
CA LYS A 4 -2.51 78.17 8.51
C LYS A 4 -3.00 76.71 8.73
N THR A 5 -4.10 76.18 8.17
CA THR A 5 -5.31 76.60 7.40
C THR A 5 -6.19 75.33 7.30
N SER A 6 -7.51 75.52 7.32
CA SER A 6 -8.62 74.59 7.00
C SER A 6 -8.78 74.30 5.48
N PRO A 7 -9.90 73.71 4.93
CA PRO A 7 -10.82 72.63 5.34
C PRO A 7 -11.25 71.68 4.17
N LYS A 8 -12.07 70.63 4.44
CA LYS A 8 -13.42 70.34 3.85
C LYS A 8 -13.79 68.84 3.78
N SER A 9 -14.95 68.51 4.35
CA SER A 9 -15.83 67.34 4.09
C SER A 9 -16.76 67.63 2.87
N PRO A 10 -17.78 66.82 2.42
CA PRO A 10 -18.61 65.78 3.10
C PRO A 10 -19.04 64.59 2.15
N LEU A 11 -19.85 63.54 2.46
CA LEU A 11 -21.31 63.44 2.72
C LEU A 11 -21.70 61.92 2.75
N ARG A 12 -22.36 61.43 3.83
CA ARG A 12 -23.74 60.83 3.96
C ARG A 12 -24.07 59.39 3.45
N ARG A 13 -24.56 58.57 4.41
CA ARG A 13 -25.77 57.66 4.48
C ARG A 13 -26.02 56.70 3.28
N SER A 14 -26.46 55.44 3.35
CA SER A 14 -27.44 54.71 4.21
C SER A 14 -27.51 53.21 3.79
N LYS A 15 -27.89 52.29 4.71
CA LYS A 15 -28.35 50.87 4.49
C LYS A 15 -29.57 50.78 3.50
N PRO A 16 -30.06 49.61 2.98
CA PRO A 16 -30.06 48.25 3.54
C PRO A 16 -29.93 47.04 2.55
N TRP A 17 -30.07 45.83 3.11
CA TRP A 17 -30.02 44.48 2.51
C TRP A 17 -31.02 44.24 1.36
N PRO A 18 -30.76 43.29 0.42
CA PRO A 18 -31.79 42.76 -0.45
C PRO A 18 -32.26 41.35 -0.05
N ARG A 19 -33.59 41.18 -0.03
CA ARG A 19 -34.33 39.92 -0.08
C ARG A 19 -34.30 39.37 -1.51
N CYS A 20 -34.19 38.05 -1.67
CA CYS A 20 -34.40 37.36 -2.94
C CYS A 20 -35.87 36.95 -3.12
N SER A 21 -36.44 37.22 -4.29
CA SER A 21 -37.70 36.66 -4.80
C SER A 21 -37.46 36.16 -6.24
N PRO A 22 -38.10 35.06 -6.69
CA PRO A 22 -37.73 34.38 -7.93
C PRO A 22 -38.64 34.74 -9.11
N SER A 23 -38.08 34.84 -10.32
CA SER A 23 -38.78 34.67 -11.60
C SER A 23 -37.76 34.57 -12.77
N PRO A 24 -38.06 33.86 -13.88
CA PRO A 24 -37.06 33.15 -14.68
C PRO A 24 -36.71 33.80 -16.02
N ASN A 25 -35.70 33.19 -16.66
CA ASN A 25 -35.46 33.00 -18.12
C ASN A 25 -34.23 33.68 -18.79
N ARG A 26 -33.39 32.79 -19.34
CA ARG A 26 -32.51 32.87 -20.54
C ARG A 26 -31.31 33.86 -20.62
N SER A 27 -30.10 33.29 -20.60
CA SER A 27 -29.24 33.02 -21.79
C SER A 27 -27.73 33.32 -21.61
N ASN A 28 -26.93 32.25 -21.83
CA ASN A 28 -25.61 32.12 -22.45
C ASN A 28 -24.40 33.06 -22.17
N ARG A 29 -23.33 32.38 -21.69
CA ARG A 29 -21.88 32.49 -21.95
C ARG A 29 -20.96 33.08 -20.85
N PRO A 30 -19.70 32.58 -20.76
CA PRO A 30 -19.10 32.18 -19.48
C PRO A 30 -17.81 32.96 -19.13
N GLN A 31 -17.64 33.30 -17.86
CA GLN A 31 -16.35 33.65 -17.25
C GLN A 31 -16.43 33.14 -15.80
N GLY A 32 -15.64 32.18 -15.34
CA GLY A 32 -14.19 32.22 -15.33
C GLY A 32 -13.75 32.99 -14.09
N ARG A 33 -13.25 32.28 -13.06
CA ARG A 33 -12.74 32.76 -11.76
C ARG A 33 -13.74 32.94 -10.62
N CYS A 34 -14.35 31.84 -10.16
CA CYS A 34 -14.91 31.77 -8.79
C CYS A 34 -15.04 30.33 -8.25
N SER A 35 -14.04 29.46 -8.47
CA SER A 35 -14.06 28.08 -7.92
C SER A 35 -12.91 27.74 -6.97
N ARG A 36 -12.02 28.70 -6.66
CA ARG A 36 -10.88 28.46 -5.75
C ARG A 36 -11.17 28.80 -4.28
N MET A 37 -12.15 29.65 -3.95
CA MET A 37 -12.49 29.98 -2.55
C MET A 37 -13.54 29.04 -1.92
N THR A 38 -14.37 28.37 -2.71
CA THR A 38 -15.37 27.42 -2.20
C THR A 38 -14.79 26.05 -1.83
N ARG A 39 -13.58 25.72 -2.30
CA ARG A 39 -12.87 24.48 -1.90
C ARG A 39 -12.11 24.63 -0.57
N ALA A 40 -11.63 25.82 -0.24
CA ALA A 40 -10.93 26.05 1.03
C ALA A 40 -11.88 26.04 2.26
N LEU A 41 -13.13 26.48 2.08
CA LEU A 41 -14.15 26.46 3.14
C LEU A 41 -14.75 25.07 3.40
N ALA A 42 -14.74 24.18 2.40
CA ALA A 42 -15.19 22.80 2.57
C ALA A 42 -14.17 21.95 3.35
N HIS A 43 -12.86 22.19 3.18
CA HIS A 43 -11.82 21.49 3.95
C HIS A 43 -11.75 21.94 5.42
N LEU A 44 -12.18 23.17 5.76
CA LEU A 44 -12.22 23.63 7.15
C LEU A 44 -13.45 23.12 7.92
N ALA A 45 -14.57 22.86 7.24
CA ALA A 45 -15.81 22.45 7.92
C ALA A 45 -15.76 21.00 8.44
N THR A 46 -15.07 20.08 7.75
CA THR A 46 -14.88 18.70 8.19
C THR A 46 -13.76 18.57 9.23
N VAL A 47 -12.75 19.44 9.19
CA VAL A 47 -11.60 19.46 10.12
C VAL A 47 -11.98 20.05 11.49
N VAL A 48 -12.97 20.94 11.56
CA VAL A 48 -13.42 21.58 12.82
C VAL A 48 -14.37 20.68 13.63
N LEU A 49 -15.08 19.75 13.00
CA LEU A 49 -15.98 18.83 13.73
C LEU A 49 -15.23 17.76 14.55
N ILE A 50 -13.96 17.51 14.27
CA ILE A 50 -13.12 16.58 15.05
C ILE A 50 -12.43 17.29 16.23
N SER A 51 -12.16 18.60 16.12
CA SER A 51 -11.35 19.33 17.11
C SER A 51 -12.17 20.07 18.17
N ALA A 52 -13.44 20.40 17.92
CA ALA A 52 -14.22 21.25 18.83
C ALA A 52 -14.89 20.52 20.02
N SER A 53 -14.89 19.18 20.07
CA SER A 53 -15.47 18.41 21.19
C SER A 53 -14.44 17.71 22.09
N MET A 54 -13.13 17.86 21.82
CA MET A 54 -12.08 17.07 22.49
C MET A 54 -11.04 17.89 23.28
N ALA A 55 -11.27 19.18 23.50
CA ALA A 55 -10.44 19.95 24.40
C ALA A 55 -10.85 19.68 25.87
N GLN A 56 -10.02 18.90 26.57
CA GLN A 56 -10.01 18.62 28.02
C GLN A 56 -10.59 17.26 28.47
N ALA A 57 -9.95 16.16 28.07
CA ALA A 57 -9.81 14.93 28.87
C ALA A 57 -8.73 14.03 28.25
N ALA A 58 -8.03 13.22 29.05
CA ALA A 58 -7.09 12.18 28.61
C ALA A 58 -7.66 11.35 27.43
N PRO A 59 -6.83 10.78 26.52
CA PRO A 59 -7.32 10.12 25.31
C PRO A 59 -8.03 8.81 25.70
N LYS A 60 -9.29 8.93 26.10
CA LYS A 60 -10.15 7.82 26.48
C LYS A 60 -11.00 7.53 25.27
N LEU A 61 -10.64 6.45 24.58
CA LEU A 61 -11.39 5.72 23.56
C LEU A 61 -12.37 6.56 22.73
N ALA A 62 -12.09 6.73 21.44
CA ALA A 62 -13.12 7.16 20.50
C ALA A 62 -14.35 6.24 20.67
N ASP A 63 -15.53 6.84 20.86
CA ASP A 63 -16.79 6.10 20.82
C ASP A 63 -16.84 5.28 19.52
N ARG A 64 -17.36 4.05 19.58
CA ARG A 64 -17.46 3.15 18.43
C ARG A 64 -18.15 3.84 17.24
N SER A 65 -19.13 4.68 17.51
CA SER A 65 -19.82 5.49 16.50
C SER A 65 -18.87 6.50 15.81
N ALA A 66 -18.03 7.18 16.59
CA ALA A 66 -17.06 8.15 16.08
C ALA A 66 -15.94 7.49 15.27
N LEU A 67 -15.45 6.33 15.72
CA LEU A 67 -14.49 5.52 14.95
C LEU A 67 -15.09 5.10 13.60
N GLN A 68 -16.33 4.60 13.60
CA GLN A 68 -17.02 4.21 12.37
C GLN A 68 -17.26 5.39 11.44
N ALA A 69 -17.65 6.55 11.97
CA ALA A 69 -17.81 7.78 11.18
C ALA A 69 -16.49 8.24 10.57
N GLY A 70 -15.38 8.18 11.32
CA GLY A 70 -14.04 8.48 10.83
C GLY A 70 -13.62 7.53 9.71
N ILE A 71 -13.80 6.22 9.89
CA ILE A 71 -13.54 5.20 8.87
C ILE A 71 -14.38 5.47 7.62
N ALA A 72 -15.68 5.74 7.77
CA ALA A 72 -16.56 6.06 6.64
C ALA A 72 -16.10 7.31 5.87
N GLY A 73 -15.61 8.34 6.57
CA GLY A 73 -14.98 9.51 5.95
C GLY A 73 -13.74 9.15 5.14
N LEU A 74 -12.83 8.34 5.71
CA LEU A 74 -11.65 7.86 4.99
C LEU A 74 -12.00 7.04 3.75
N GLN A 75 -13.04 6.20 3.82
CA GLN A 75 -13.52 5.42 2.68
C GLN A 75 -14.10 6.32 1.57
N GLN A 76 -14.82 7.38 1.93
CA GLN A 76 -15.33 8.37 0.97
C GLN A 76 -14.18 9.11 0.27
N ASP A 77 -13.18 9.58 1.02
CA ASP A 77 -12.02 10.29 0.47
C ASP A 77 -11.16 9.38 -0.44
N ALA A 78 -10.96 8.13 -0.05
CA ALA A 78 -10.27 7.12 -0.86
C ALA A 78 -11.02 6.83 -2.18
N THR A 79 -12.34 6.76 -2.13
CA THR A 79 -13.19 6.56 -3.32
C THR A 79 -13.18 7.78 -4.24
N ALA A 80 -13.10 8.99 -3.67
CA ALA A 80 -12.99 10.24 -4.43
C ALA A 80 -11.60 10.44 -5.08
N MET A 81 -10.69 9.46 -4.98
CA MET A 81 -9.33 9.47 -5.52
C MET A 81 -8.48 10.67 -5.11
N GLN A 82 -8.78 11.30 -3.97
CA GLN A 82 -7.96 12.37 -3.41
C GLN A 82 -6.74 11.80 -2.67
N VAL A 83 -5.99 10.87 -3.30
CA VAL A 83 -5.01 10.03 -2.60
C VAL A 83 -3.61 10.67 -2.52
N GLN A 84 -3.35 11.74 -3.26
CA GLN A 84 -2.05 12.44 -3.20
C GLN A 84 -1.88 13.16 -1.86
N GLY A 85 -1.04 12.61 -0.98
CA GLY A 85 -0.72 13.15 0.35
C GLY A 85 -1.71 12.79 1.46
N PHE A 86 -2.94 12.40 1.12
CA PHE A 86 -4.00 12.07 2.08
C PHE A 86 -3.65 10.91 3.04
N GLY A 87 -3.08 9.83 2.50
CA GLY A 87 -2.86 8.60 3.27
C GLY A 87 -1.99 8.77 4.50
N TYR A 88 -0.83 9.39 4.33
CA TYR A 88 0.13 9.54 5.41
C TYR A 88 -0.38 10.50 6.49
N ASP A 89 -0.97 11.63 6.09
CA ASP A 89 -1.50 12.61 7.04
C ASP A 89 -2.69 12.06 7.83
N ALA A 90 -3.56 11.28 7.17
CA ALA A 90 -4.63 10.54 7.84
C ALA A 90 -4.06 9.54 8.86
N VAL A 91 -3.04 8.75 8.49
CA VAL A 91 -2.39 7.79 9.42
C VAL A 91 -1.78 8.50 10.63
N ALA A 92 -1.11 9.64 10.42
CA ALA A 92 -0.53 10.42 11.50
C ALA A 92 -1.61 11.00 12.45
N GLN A 93 -2.73 11.49 11.91
CA GLN A 93 -3.87 11.94 12.71
C GLN A 93 -4.48 10.79 13.51
N ILE A 94 -4.69 9.63 12.88
CA ILE A 94 -5.21 8.42 13.52
C ILE A 94 -4.29 7.96 14.66
N ALA A 95 -2.97 7.95 14.46
CA ALA A 95 -2.00 7.66 15.51
C ALA A 95 -2.12 8.66 16.68
N GLY A 96 -2.29 9.95 16.37
CA GLY A 96 -2.49 11.01 17.36
C GLY A 96 -3.73 10.82 18.24
N LEU A 97 -4.82 10.25 17.72
CA LEU A 97 -6.03 9.94 18.51
C LEU A 97 -5.76 8.95 19.66
N TYR A 98 -4.74 8.11 19.51
CA TYR A 98 -4.36 7.10 20.50
C TYR A 98 -3.05 7.45 21.21
N GLY A 99 -2.51 8.66 21.01
CA GLY A 99 -1.24 9.08 21.61
C GLY A 99 -0.02 8.28 21.12
N LEU A 100 -0.10 7.66 19.93
CA LEU A 100 0.97 6.86 19.36
C LEU A 100 1.95 7.71 18.56
N THR A 101 3.16 7.19 18.33
CA THR A 101 4.17 7.86 17.53
C THR A 101 3.95 7.57 16.04
N PRO A 102 3.65 8.57 15.18
CA PRO A 102 3.55 8.34 13.75
C PRO A 102 4.89 7.86 13.18
N ALA A 103 4.85 6.93 12.22
CA ALA A 103 6.04 6.54 11.47
C ALA A 103 6.65 7.77 10.77
N PRO A 104 7.97 7.96 10.65
CA PRO A 104 8.56 9.11 9.96
C PRO A 104 8.07 9.28 8.53
N ARG A 105 7.90 10.53 8.07
CA ARG A 105 7.56 10.81 6.67
C ARG A 105 8.65 10.27 5.77
N PRO A 106 8.31 9.46 4.75
CA PRO A 106 9.28 9.10 3.72
C PRO A 106 9.82 10.38 3.09
N GLN A 107 11.15 10.54 3.10
CA GLN A 107 11.76 11.67 2.42
C GLN A 107 11.62 11.47 0.90
N THR A 108 11.15 12.50 0.21
CA THR A 108 11.12 12.53 -1.25
C THR A 108 12.56 12.75 -1.73
N GLN A 109 13.26 11.69 -2.10
CA GLN A 109 14.62 11.85 -2.62
C GLN A 109 14.57 12.41 -4.05
N LEU A 110 15.21 13.57 -4.24
CA LEU A 110 15.24 14.37 -5.47
C LEU A 110 15.93 13.66 -6.66
N ASP A 111 15.35 13.87 -7.84
CA ASP A 111 15.89 13.75 -9.20
C ASP A 111 16.80 12.54 -9.52
N VAL A 112 16.18 11.44 -9.98
CA VAL A 112 16.89 10.49 -10.83
C VAL A 112 17.01 11.13 -12.21
N THR A 113 18.21 11.36 -12.73
CA THR A 113 18.39 11.81 -14.11
C THR A 113 17.89 10.75 -15.08
N LEU A 114 17.14 11.15 -16.10
CA LEU A 114 16.72 10.22 -17.15
C LEU A 114 17.96 9.59 -17.81
N PRO A 115 17.98 8.26 -18.03
CA PRO A 115 19.07 7.62 -18.74
C PRO A 115 19.27 8.26 -20.11
N VAL A 116 20.50 8.66 -20.41
CA VAL A 116 20.91 9.12 -21.75
C VAL A 116 21.82 8.05 -22.34
N GLY A 117 21.60 7.68 -23.59
CA GLY A 117 22.41 6.69 -24.28
C GLY A 117 22.19 6.73 -25.79
N ASP A 118 22.85 5.81 -26.47
CA ASP A 118 22.75 5.67 -27.92
C ASP A 118 21.31 5.40 -28.37
N ALA A 119 20.99 5.77 -29.61
CA ALA A 119 19.69 5.52 -30.22
C ALA A 119 19.33 4.03 -30.18
N ALA A 120 18.09 3.72 -29.80
CA ALA A 120 17.72 2.33 -29.64
C ALA A 120 17.63 1.55 -30.96
N LYS A 121 17.94 0.26 -30.86
CA LYS A 121 17.76 -0.72 -31.94
C LYS A 121 16.43 -1.43 -31.76
N ILE A 122 15.47 -1.15 -32.64
CA ILE A 122 14.14 -1.75 -32.62
C ILE A 122 13.99 -2.81 -33.72
N ALA A 123 13.20 -3.85 -33.45
CA ALA A 123 12.91 -4.90 -34.43
C ALA A 123 11.56 -5.57 -34.18
N ALA A 124 10.98 -6.14 -35.23
CA ALA A 124 9.95 -7.17 -35.11
C ALA A 124 10.62 -8.53 -34.89
N GLY A 125 10.00 -9.41 -34.10
CA GLY A 125 10.58 -10.73 -33.83
C GLY A 125 9.59 -11.74 -33.26
N ASP A 126 10.13 -12.91 -32.89
CA ASP A 126 9.38 -14.03 -32.32
C ASP A 126 9.36 -13.97 -30.78
N THR A 127 8.17 -13.84 -30.19
CA THR A 127 7.93 -13.77 -28.74
C THR A 127 8.22 -15.08 -28.03
N GLN A 128 8.35 -16.21 -28.73
CA GLN A 128 8.71 -17.50 -28.14
C GLN A 128 10.06 -17.45 -27.43
N ILE A 129 11.03 -16.66 -27.90
CA ILE A 129 12.32 -16.52 -27.21
C ILE A 129 12.11 -15.87 -25.84
N ALA A 130 11.34 -14.78 -25.81
CA ALA A 130 11.00 -14.08 -24.59
C ALA A 130 10.16 -14.94 -23.63
N LEU A 131 9.18 -15.69 -24.15
CA LEU A 131 8.37 -16.62 -23.37
C LEU A 131 9.17 -17.84 -22.88
N THR A 132 10.17 -18.29 -23.63
CA THR A 132 11.08 -19.36 -23.21
C THR A 132 11.96 -18.88 -22.05
N GLN A 133 12.53 -17.68 -22.15
CA GLN A 133 13.27 -17.07 -21.04
C GLN A 133 12.37 -16.84 -19.82
N LEU A 134 11.12 -16.44 -20.04
CA LEU A 134 10.12 -16.33 -18.98
C LEU A 134 9.84 -17.69 -18.34
N SER A 135 9.72 -18.76 -19.13
CA SER A 135 9.52 -20.13 -18.63
C SER A 135 10.69 -20.62 -17.79
N ILE A 136 11.91 -20.23 -18.15
CA ILE A 136 13.12 -20.57 -17.40
C ILE A 136 13.16 -19.84 -16.05
N SER A 137 12.69 -18.58 -15.99
CA SER A 137 12.74 -17.75 -14.79
C SER A 137 11.54 -17.96 -13.86
N GLU A 138 10.33 -18.04 -14.40
CA GLU A 138 9.07 -18.04 -13.64
C GLU A 138 8.32 -19.39 -13.69
N GLY A 139 8.81 -20.35 -14.48
CA GLY A 139 8.14 -21.61 -14.75
C GLY A 139 7.07 -21.53 -15.84
N THR A 140 6.51 -22.68 -16.21
CA THR A 140 5.52 -22.82 -17.31
C THR A 140 4.07 -22.67 -16.87
N ASN A 141 3.81 -22.63 -15.56
CA ASN A 141 2.47 -22.56 -15.02
C ASN A 141 1.76 -21.27 -15.50
N ASN A 142 0.51 -21.40 -15.93
CA ASN A 142 -0.37 -20.30 -16.36
C ASN A 142 -0.03 -19.58 -17.67
N GLN A 143 1.01 -20.01 -18.41
CA GLN A 143 1.35 -19.42 -19.71
C GLN A 143 0.32 -19.70 -20.82
N LEU A 144 -0.53 -20.72 -20.64
CA LEU A 144 -1.59 -21.07 -21.59
C LEU A 144 -2.53 -19.90 -21.87
N ARG A 145 -2.90 -19.10 -20.86
CA ARG A 145 -3.77 -17.93 -21.06
C ARG A 145 -3.09 -16.85 -21.91
N VAL A 146 -1.78 -16.65 -21.72
CA VAL A 146 -0.98 -15.71 -22.51
C VAL A 146 -0.89 -16.18 -23.96
N GLN A 147 -0.61 -17.47 -24.18
CA GLN A 147 -0.53 -18.06 -25.52
C GLN A 147 -1.88 -18.04 -26.26
N GLN A 148 -2.98 -18.31 -25.54
CA GLN A 148 -4.33 -18.25 -26.09
C GLN A 148 -4.71 -16.82 -26.51
N ALA A 149 -4.39 -15.81 -25.68
CA ALA A 149 -4.66 -14.41 -25.98
C ALA A 149 -3.90 -13.89 -27.21
N GLN A 150 -2.79 -14.53 -27.57
CA GLN A 150 -2.02 -14.21 -28.78
C GLN A 150 -2.60 -14.83 -30.06
N HIS A 151 -3.66 -15.68 -29.97
CA HIS A 151 -4.25 -16.40 -31.13
C HIS A 151 -3.21 -17.17 -31.97
N GLY A 152 -2.15 -17.69 -31.33
CA GLY A 152 -1.04 -18.36 -32.02
C GLY A 152 -0.06 -17.41 -32.74
N SER A 153 -0.28 -16.09 -32.70
CA SER A 153 0.68 -15.10 -33.18
C SER A 153 1.94 -15.11 -32.33
N LYS A 154 3.08 -15.22 -33.00
CA LYS A 154 4.40 -15.13 -32.37
C LYS A 154 5.02 -13.76 -32.51
N ALA A 155 4.35 -12.80 -33.15
CA ALA A 155 4.95 -11.52 -33.47
C ALA A 155 4.99 -10.59 -32.25
N GLY A 156 6.15 -10.00 -31.99
CA GLY A 156 6.35 -8.97 -30.96
C GLY A 156 7.25 -7.84 -31.44
N ILE A 157 7.31 -6.78 -30.64
CA ILE A 157 8.17 -5.61 -30.82
C ILE A 157 9.31 -5.72 -29.82
N PHE A 158 10.54 -5.51 -30.26
CA PHE A 158 11.74 -5.69 -29.45
C PHE A 158 12.58 -4.43 -29.45
N ILE A 159 13.01 -4.01 -28.26
CA ILE A 159 14.06 -3.01 -28.07
C ILE A 159 15.31 -3.78 -27.63
N SER A 160 16.29 -3.89 -28.51
CA SER A 160 17.44 -4.78 -28.33
C SER A 160 18.64 -4.14 -27.64
N ALA A 161 18.80 -2.82 -27.79
CA ALA A 161 19.84 -2.03 -27.14
C ALA A 161 19.48 -0.53 -27.23
N GLY A 162 20.14 0.30 -26.44
CA GLY A 162 20.04 1.77 -26.50
C GLY A 162 18.81 2.31 -25.78
N VAL A 163 18.58 3.62 -25.90
CA VAL A 163 17.51 4.34 -25.19
C VAL A 163 16.49 4.87 -26.18
N ILE A 164 15.21 4.70 -25.90
CA ILE A 164 14.12 5.23 -26.73
C ILE A 164 12.91 5.61 -25.88
N SER A 165 12.21 6.67 -26.29
CA SER A 165 10.94 7.05 -25.68
C SER A 165 9.77 6.26 -26.26
N LEU A 166 8.64 6.20 -25.56
CA LEU A 166 7.43 5.54 -26.04
C LEU A 166 6.94 6.11 -27.38
N GLN A 167 6.94 7.43 -27.52
CA GLN A 167 6.47 8.13 -28.72
C GLN A 167 7.43 7.92 -29.90
N ASP A 168 8.74 7.96 -29.65
CA ASP A 168 9.76 7.69 -30.67
C ASP A 168 9.73 6.22 -31.10
N LEU A 169 9.47 5.30 -30.18
CA LEU A 169 9.28 3.87 -30.48
C LEU A 169 8.12 3.67 -31.45
N ALA A 170 6.96 4.30 -31.20
CA ALA A 170 5.81 4.20 -32.09
C ALA A 170 6.10 4.79 -33.47
N THR A 171 6.76 5.95 -33.52
CA THR A 171 7.14 6.63 -34.77
C THR A 171 8.13 5.80 -35.59
N ALA A 172 9.18 5.28 -34.93
CA ALA A 172 10.20 4.47 -35.58
C ALA A 172 9.65 3.11 -36.03
N ALA A 173 8.77 2.48 -35.25
CA ALA A 173 8.10 1.25 -35.63
C ALA A 173 7.22 1.46 -36.88
N GLN A 174 6.46 2.55 -36.94
CA GLN A 174 5.66 2.89 -38.12
C GLN A 174 6.54 3.12 -39.35
N ALA A 175 7.65 3.85 -39.22
CA ALA A 175 8.60 4.10 -40.31
C ALA A 175 9.25 2.81 -40.85
N GLN A 176 9.43 1.80 -39.98
CA GLN A 176 10.00 0.49 -40.34
C GLN A 176 8.94 -0.55 -40.74
N GLY A 177 7.65 -0.20 -40.74
CA GLY A 177 6.55 -1.14 -41.03
C GLY A 177 6.36 -2.22 -39.96
N ILE A 178 6.81 -1.98 -38.73
CA ILE A 178 6.61 -2.89 -37.60
C ILE A 178 5.16 -2.76 -37.10
N ALA A 179 4.36 -3.80 -37.31
CA ALA A 179 2.98 -3.86 -36.84
C ALA A 179 2.87 -4.13 -35.32
N GLY A 180 1.74 -3.74 -34.72
CA GLY A 180 1.41 -4.02 -33.32
C GLY A 180 1.64 -2.86 -32.35
N ILE A 181 2.08 -1.71 -32.85
CA ILE A 181 2.17 -0.44 -32.14
C ILE A 181 1.69 0.67 -33.07
N ALA A 182 0.83 1.54 -32.56
CA ALA A 182 0.30 2.68 -33.31
C ALA A 182 0.16 3.88 -32.39
N MET A 183 0.38 5.08 -32.92
CA MET A 183 0.15 6.33 -32.21
C MET A 183 -1.03 7.06 -32.84
N ALA A 184 -2.04 7.40 -32.04
CA ALA A 184 -3.18 8.21 -32.45
C ALA A 184 -3.57 9.14 -31.30
N ASP A 185 -3.77 10.43 -31.59
CA ASP A 185 -4.18 11.44 -30.61
C ASP A 185 -3.31 11.48 -29.33
N GLY A 186 -2.00 11.26 -29.47
CA GLY A 186 -1.04 11.22 -28.36
C GLY A 186 -1.08 9.95 -27.51
N VAL A 187 -1.97 9.01 -27.83
CA VAL A 187 -2.06 7.70 -27.18
C VAL A 187 -1.33 6.66 -28.02
N VAL A 188 -0.37 5.98 -27.40
CA VAL A 188 0.29 4.83 -28.01
C VAL A 188 -0.49 3.56 -27.68
N THR A 189 -1.04 2.94 -28.71
CA THR A 189 -1.77 1.68 -28.61
C THR A 189 -0.84 0.52 -28.95
N LEU A 190 -0.68 -0.39 -28.00
CA LEU A 190 0.05 -1.63 -28.15
C LEU A 190 -0.94 -2.78 -28.35
N SER A 191 -0.80 -3.50 -29.45
CA SER A 191 -1.63 -4.65 -29.80
C SER A 191 -0.82 -5.96 -29.90
N ARG A 192 0.50 -5.87 -29.85
CA ARG A 192 1.41 -7.03 -29.74
C ARG A 192 2.31 -6.92 -28.52
N PRO A 193 2.95 -8.00 -28.06
CA PRO A 193 3.91 -7.91 -26.96
C PRO A 193 5.07 -6.96 -27.27
N LEU A 194 5.46 -6.16 -26.28
CA LEU A 194 6.65 -5.32 -26.29
C LEU A 194 7.69 -5.90 -25.33
N VAL A 195 8.90 -6.18 -25.84
CA VAL A 195 10.00 -6.77 -25.08
C VAL A 195 11.18 -5.80 -25.06
N ILE A 196 11.64 -5.45 -23.86
CA ILE A 196 12.83 -4.64 -23.63
C ILE A 196 13.96 -5.61 -23.23
N TRP A 197 14.97 -5.76 -24.08
CA TRP A 197 16.10 -6.64 -23.78
C TRP A 197 17.13 -5.98 -22.85
N GLN A 198 18.02 -6.80 -22.31
CA GLN A 198 19.16 -6.32 -21.55
C GLN A 198 20.00 -5.33 -22.37
N GLY A 199 20.35 -4.19 -21.77
CA GLY A 199 21.08 -3.10 -22.45
C GLY A 199 20.18 -2.14 -23.22
N ALA A 200 18.87 -2.36 -23.25
CA ALA A 200 17.88 -1.41 -23.73
C ALA A 200 17.19 -0.67 -22.58
N THR A 201 16.74 0.54 -22.86
CA THR A 201 15.95 1.38 -21.95
C THR A 201 14.72 1.91 -22.68
N LEU A 202 13.55 1.72 -22.09
CA LEU A 202 12.32 2.40 -22.50
C LEU A 202 12.01 3.53 -21.53
N LEU A 203 11.87 4.74 -22.07
CA LEU A 203 11.42 5.92 -21.35
C LEU A 203 9.94 6.18 -21.66
N ILE A 204 9.12 6.35 -20.63
CA ILE A 204 7.73 6.81 -20.78
C ILE A 204 7.57 8.11 -20.00
N HIS A 205 7.37 9.20 -20.74
CA HIS A 205 7.45 10.56 -20.22
C HIS A 205 6.17 11.01 -19.52
N PRO A 206 6.23 12.11 -18.74
CA PRO A 206 5.04 12.69 -18.12
C PRO A 206 3.96 13.03 -19.15
N GLY A 207 2.75 12.52 -18.91
CA GLY A 207 1.59 12.70 -19.79
C GLY A 207 1.46 11.67 -20.90
N ASP A 208 2.47 10.81 -21.14
CA ASP A 208 2.35 9.73 -22.12
C ASP A 208 1.29 8.71 -21.69
N VAL A 209 0.55 8.19 -22.68
CA VAL A 209 -0.50 7.18 -22.47
C VAL A 209 -0.18 5.94 -23.30
N LEU A 210 0.07 4.82 -22.63
CA LEU A 210 0.18 3.50 -23.23
C LEU A 210 -1.10 2.69 -22.98
N GLN A 211 -1.81 2.40 -24.06
CA GLN A 211 -3.00 1.54 -24.04
C GLN A 211 -2.68 0.16 -24.61
N MET A 212 -2.85 -0.88 -23.82
CA MET A 212 -2.62 -2.27 -24.23
C MET A 212 -3.93 -2.97 -24.59
N GLN A 213 -3.97 -3.60 -25.76
CA GLN A 213 -5.15 -4.31 -26.27
C GLN A 213 -5.17 -5.75 -25.77
N ALA A 214 -6.17 -6.08 -24.96
CA ALA A 214 -6.34 -7.43 -24.42
C ALA A 214 -6.71 -8.46 -25.50
N ALA A 215 -7.56 -8.08 -26.46
CA ALA A 215 -8.05 -8.99 -27.50
C ALA A 215 -6.94 -9.52 -28.42
N GLU A 216 -5.82 -8.80 -28.51
CA GLU A 216 -4.65 -9.14 -29.34
C GLU A 216 -3.47 -9.66 -28.52
N GLY A 217 -3.63 -9.83 -27.21
CA GLY A 217 -2.59 -10.43 -26.36
C GLY A 217 -1.39 -9.53 -26.08
N ALA A 218 -1.59 -8.21 -26.04
CA ALA A 218 -0.53 -7.25 -25.73
C ALA A 218 -0.07 -7.36 -24.26
N PHE A 219 1.23 -7.26 -24.03
CA PHE A 219 1.86 -7.12 -22.71
C PHE A 219 3.24 -6.48 -22.85
N LEU A 220 3.81 -6.04 -21.73
CA LEU A 220 5.18 -5.50 -21.67
C LEU A 220 6.06 -6.43 -20.83
N LEU A 221 7.17 -6.89 -21.43
CA LEU A 221 8.19 -7.67 -20.75
C LEU A 221 9.52 -6.90 -20.74
N ASN A 222 10.11 -6.77 -19.56
CA ASN A 222 11.32 -5.99 -19.36
C ASN A 222 12.45 -6.84 -18.78
N PHE A 223 13.53 -6.99 -19.54
CA PHE A 223 14.82 -7.53 -19.11
C PHE A 223 15.92 -6.44 -19.05
N GLY A 224 15.59 -5.21 -19.45
CA GLY A 224 16.47 -4.05 -19.46
C GLY A 224 16.07 -3.01 -18.43
N GLN A 225 15.96 -1.75 -18.83
CA GLN A 225 15.50 -0.66 -17.95
C GLN A 225 14.16 -0.10 -18.42
N LEU A 226 13.26 0.12 -17.47
CA LEU A 226 11.98 0.75 -17.68
C LEU A 226 11.85 1.97 -16.75
N ASP A 227 11.88 3.17 -17.32
CA ASP A 227 11.71 4.43 -16.61
C ASP A 227 10.34 5.04 -16.97
N LEU A 228 9.46 5.14 -15.96
CA LEU A 228 8.08 5.58 -16.06
C LEU A 228 7.88 6.78 -15.14
N ARG A 229 7.55 7.95 -15.69
CA ARG A 229 7.30 9.14 -14.88
C ARG A 229 6.06 9.86 -15.32
N GLY A 230 5.10 10.06 -14.41
CA GLY A 230 3.89 10.82 -14.69
C GLY A 230 3.05 10.27 -15.85
N ALA A 231 3.22 9.00 -16.20
CA ALA A 231 2.61 8.36 -17.36
C ALA A 231 1.33 7.59 -16.99
N THR A 232 0.55 7.21 -17.99
CA THR A 232 -0.64 6.35 -17.84
C THR A 232 -0.47 5.04 -18.61
N LEU A 233 -0.53 3.91 -17.91
CA LEU A 233 -0.52 2.57 -18.51
C LEU A 233 -1.85 1.88 -18.21
N ARG A 234 -2.60 1.52 -19.25
CA ARG A 234 -3.94 0.92 -19.09
C ARG A 234 -4.22 -0.19 -20.07
N SER A 235 -5.12 -1.09 -19.71
CA SER A 235 -5.76 -1.98 -20.69
C SER A 235 -7.06 -1.38 -21.23
N ASN A 236 -7.57 -1.95 -22.32
CA ASN A 236 -8.90 -1.66 -22.85
C ASN A 236 -10.03 -2.47 -22.18
N VAL A 237 -9.74 -3.19 -21.09
CA VAL A 237 -10.71 -4.10 -20.45
C VAL A 237 -11.50 -3.35 -19.37
N ALA A 238 -12.82 -3.48 -19.41
CA ALA A 238 -13.71 -2.88 -18.41
C ALA A 238 -13.45 -3.44 -17.00
N ALA A 239 -13.72 -2.64 -15.96
CA ALA A 239 -13.44 -3.00 -14.57
C ALA A 239 -14.36 -4.11 -14.02
N ASP A 240 -15.56 -4.25 -14.59
CA ASP A 240 -16.56 -5.28 -14.29
C ASP A 240 -16.38 -6.57 -15.10
N ALA A 241 -15.45 -6.57 -16.07
CA ALA A 241 -15.21 -7.75 -16.89
C ALA A 241 -14.63 -8.92 -16.06
N PRO A 242 -15.04 -10.16 -16.35
CA PRO A 242 -14.72 -11.32 -15.51
C PRO A 242 -13.21 -11.59 -15.45
N GLU A 243 -12.74 -12.12 -14.31
CA GLU A 243 -11.32 -12.44 -14.08
C GLU A 243 -10.77 -13.53 -15.01
N SER A 244 -11.66 -14.30 -15.66
CA SER A 244 -11.30 -15.27 -16.71
C SER A 244 -10.81 -14.61 -17.99
N GLN A 245 -11.16 -13.34 -18.24
CA GLN A 245 -10.71 -12.60 -19.41
C GLN A 245 -9.21 -12.30 -19.31
N TYR A 246 -8.50 -12.39 -20.43
CA TYR A 246 -7.10 -11.97 -20.49
C TYR A 246 -6.99 -10.46 -20.26
N ARG A 247 -6.00 -10.06 -19.47
CA ARG A 247 -5.66 -8.66 -19.25
C ARG A 247 -4.15 -8.48 -19.46
N PRO A 248 -3.73 -7.47 -20.24
CA PRO A 248 -2.34 -7.09 -20.40
C PRO A 248 -1.64 -6.88 -19.06
N PHE A 249 -0.36 -7.20 -18.99
CA PHE A 249 0.44 -7.08 -17.79
C PHE A 249 1.81 -6.48 -18.12
N VAL A 250 2.49 -6.01 -17.07
CA VAL A 250 3.87 -5.56 -17.10
C VAL A 250 4.67 -6.51 -16.21
N LEU A 251 5.69 -7.14 -16.78
CA LEU A 251 6.60 -8.01 -16.05
C LEU A 251 8.03 -7.59 -16.29
N THR A 252 8.77 -7.35 -15.21
CA THR A 252 10.22 -7.20 -15.23
C THR A 252 10.86 -8.48 -14.71
N SER A 253 11.81 -9.03 -15.45
CA SER A 253 12.50 -10.28 -15.09
C SER A 253 14.01 -10.22 -15.32
N GLY A 254 14.74 -11.20 -14.79
CA GLY A 254 16.20 -11.31 -14.91
C GLY A 254 16.93 -10.14 -14.25
N SER A 255 17.80 -9.47 -15.00
CA SER A 255 18.54 -8.28 -14.56
C SER A 255 17.76 -6.98 -14.73
N GLY A 256 16.49 -7.06 -15.12
CA GLY A 256 15.67 -5.91 -15.41
C GLY A 256 15.45 -5.00 -14.21
N GLN A 257 15.30 -3.70 -14.48
CA GLN A 257 15.09 -2.66 -13.47
C GLN A 257 13.90 -1.78 -13.82
N VAL A 258 13.22 -1.29 -12.78
CA VAL A 258 12.10 -0.36 -12.91
C VAL A 258 12.32 0.86 -12.03
N TYR A 259 12.15 2.02 -12.65
CA TYR A 259 11.87 3.27 -11.97
C TYR A 259 10.45 3.71 -12.33
N ALA A 260 9.54 3.75 -11.37
CA ALA A 260 8.16 4.18 -11.59
C ALA A 260 7.80 5.28 -10.59
N GLU A 261 7.61 6.50 -11.09
CA GLU A 261 7.21 7.65 -10.31
C GLU A 261 5.92 8.31 -10.81
N ALA A 262 4.98 8.57 -9.90
CA ALA A 262 3.78 9.39 -10.15
C ALA A 262 2.93 8.92 -11.35
N ASN A 263 2.96 7.62 -11.66
CA ASN A 263 2.23 7.04 -12.79
C ASN A 263 0.82 6.59 -12.38
N GLN A 264 -0.03 6.39 -13.38
CA GLN A 264 -1.34 5.77 -13.26
C GLN A 264 -1.34 4.42 -14.00
N PHE A 265 -1.66 3.35 -13.29
CA PHE A 265 -1.83 2.00 -13.84
C PHE A 265 -3.28 1.57 -13.67
N GLN A 266 -3.88 1.06 -14.73
CA GLN A 266 -5.31 0.71 -14.71
C GLN A 266 -5.63 -0.61 -15.41
N ALA A 267 -6.43 -1.44 -14.73
CA ALA A 267 -7.05 -2.63 -15.31
C ALA A 267 -6.05 -3.66 -15.89
N LEU A 268 -4.85 -3.75 -15.33
CA LEU A 268 -3.80 -4.67 -15.79
C LEU A 268 -3.75 -5.96 -14.97
N GLY A 269 -3.34 -7.03 -15.64
CA GLY A 269 -3.06 -8.36 -15.11
C GLY A 269 -4.23 -9.13 -14.57
N MET A 270 -3.92 -10.35 -14.15
CA MET A 270 -4.90 -11.35 -13.76
C MET A 270 -4.62 -11.80 -12.32
N ALA A 271 -5.61 -11.68 -11.45
CA ALA A 271 -5.50 -12.01 -10.03
C ALA A 271 -5.01 -13.45 -9.82
N ASP A 272 -4.20 -13.65 -8.79
CA ASP A 272 -3.64 -14.94 -8.36
C ASP A 272 -2.78 -15.69 -9.40
N LEU A 273 -2.39 -15.04 -10.51
CA LEU A 273 -1.54 -15.63 -11.55
C LEU A 273 -0.05 -15.26 -11.44
N GLY A 274 0.46 -15.04 -10.23
CA GLY A 274 1.89 -14.85 -9.95
C GLY A 274 2.54 -13.77 -10.84
N PRO A 275 3.45 -14.14 -11.78
CA PRO A 275 4.12 -13.19 -12.68
C PRO A 275 3.17 -12.40 -13.58
N PHE A 276 1.93 -12.84 -13.76
CA PHE A 276 0.91 -12.21 -14.60
C PHE A 276 -0.08 -11.34 -13.81
N ALA A 277 0.18 -11.08 -12.52
CA ALA A 277 -0.74 -10.38 -11.62
C ALA A 277 -1.07 -8.95 -12.07
N GLY A 278 -0.18 -8.26 -12.78
CA GLY A 278 -0.46 -6.90 -13.27
C GLY A 278 0.81 -6.12 -13.46
N PHE A 279 1.44 -5.71 -12.37
CA PHE A 279 2.74 -5.06 -12.40
C PHE A 279 3.69 -5.84 -11.49
N VAL A 280 4.55 -6.64 -12.10
CA VAL A 280 5.43 -7.57 -11.37
C VAL A 280 6.88 -7.27 -11.70
N ILE A 281 7.71 -7.22 -10.66
CA ILE A 281 9.16 -7.18 -10.75
C ILE A 281 9.67 -8.46 -10.10
N SER A 282 10.25 -9.36 -10.90
CA SER A 282 10.76 -10.66 -10.45
C SER A 282 12.20 -10.85 -10.90
N THR A 283 13.15 -10.44 -10.07
CA THR A 283 14.59 -10.46 -10.41
C THR A 283 15.31 -11.61 -9.69
N GLN A 284 14.69 -12.78 -9.62
CA GLN A 284 15.31 -13.94 -8.97
C GLN A 284 16.53 -14.46 -9.76
N GLY A 285 17.48 -15.08 -9.04
CA GLY A 285 18.58 -15.84 -9.65
C GLY A 285 19.95 -15.17 -9.62
N LEU A 286 20.93 -15.81 -10.27
CA LEU A 286 22.37 -15.43 -10.22
C LEU A 286 22.69 -14.06 -10.84
N PHE A 287 21.77 -13.50 -11.64
CA PHE A 287 21.96 -12.26 -12.38
C PHE A 287 21.03 -11.13 -11.92
N ALA A 288 20.56 -11.20 -10.67
CA ALA A 288 19.73 -10.16 -10.08
C ALA A 288 20.44 -8.79 -10.09
N SER A 289 19.71 -7.73 -10.46
CA SER A 289 20.23 -6.37 -10.40
C SER A 289 20.63 -5.97 -8.97
N THR A 290 21.76 -5.27 -8.83
CA THR A 290 22.17 -4.64 -7.57
C THR A 290 21.50 -3.29 -7.34
N THR A 291 21.00 -2.66 -8.41
CA THR A 291 20.20 -1.44 -8.33
C THR A 291 18.77 -1.79 -7.89
N PRO A 292 18.26 -1.15 -6.83
CA PRO A 292 16.90 -1.39 -6.37
C PRO A 292 15.87 -0.82 -7.33
N SER A 293 14.78 -1.55 -7.54
CA SER A 293 13.61 -0.99 -8.22
C SER A 293 12.82 -0.09 -7.27
N VAL A 294 12.28 0.99 -7.83
CA VAL A 294 11.58 2.04 -7.08
C VAL A 294 10.18 2.23 -7.64
N LEU A 295 9.18 2.06 -6.77
CA LEU A 295 7.79 2.44 -7.03
C LEU A 295 7.43 3.58 -6.08
N ARG A 296 7.31 4.80 -6.60
CA ARG A 296 7.02 6.00 -5.81
C ARG A 296 5.78 6.75 -6.30
N GLY A 297 4.86 7.07 -5.40
CA GLY A 297 3.77 8.00 -5.72
C GLY A 297 2.82 7.54 -6.82
N ASN A 298 2.83 6.25 -7.18
CA ASN A 298 2.01 5.73 -8.27
C ASN A 298 0.60 5.41 -7.80
N GLN A 299 -0.35 5.41 -8.74
CA GLN A 299 -1.73 4.97 -8.52
C GLN A 299 -1.99 3.70 -9.33
N PHE A 300 -2.39 2.63 -8.65
CA PHE A 300 -2.72 1.32 -9.20
C PHE A 300 -4.21 1.07 -8.99
N THR A 301 -5.00 1.10 -10.06
CA THR A 301 -6.47 0.97 -9.98
C THR A 301 -6.95 -0.28 -10.69
N ASP A 302 -7.76 -1.10 -10.01
CA ASP A 302 -8.33 -2.32 -10.58
C ASP A 302 -7.27 -3.27 -11.18
N MET A 303 -6.16 -3.41 -10.44
CA MET A 303 -5.05 -4.29 -10.82
C MET A 303 -5.32 -5.71 -10.36
N GLY A 304 -4.86 -6.73 -11.10
CA GLY A 304 -4.84 -8.10 -10.56
C GLY A 304 -3.92 -8.21 -9.32
N GLY A 305 -2.82 -7.47 -9.31
CA GLY A 305 -1.90 -7.30 -8.19
C GLY A 305 -0.60 -6.62 -8.59
N VAL A 306 0.14 -6.13 -7.59
CA VAL A 306 1.50 -5.60 -7.74
C VAL A 306 2.44 -6.43 -6.89
N ALA A 307 3.56 -6.88 -7.46
CA ALA A 307 4.51 -7.74 -6.75
C ALA A 307 5.96 -7.36 -7.01
N LEU A 308 6.76 -7.37 -5.95
CA LEU A 308 8.22 -7.29 -6.00
C LEU A 308 8.78 -8.58 -5.42
N ILE A 309 9.55 -9.29 -6.23
CA ILE A 309 9.93 -10.67 -5.99
C ILE A 309 11.44 -10.81 -6.19
N GLY A 310 12.14 -11.31 -5.17
CA GLY A 310 13.58 -11.60 -5.27
C GLY A 310 14.47 -10.36 -5.36
N THR A 311 13.98 -9.20 -4.93
CA THR A 311 14.69 -7.92 -5.02
C THR A 311 15.40 -7.57 -3.71
N LYS A 312 16.56 -6.91 -3.79
CA LYS A 312 17.21 -6.29 -2.62
C LYS A 312 17.02 -4.78 -2.63
N GLY A 313 16.72 -4.17 -1.49
CA GLY A 313 16.60 -2.72 -1.36
C GLY A 313 15.39 -2.11 -2.05
N ALA A 314 14.44 -2.92 -2.50
CA ALA A 314 13.26 -2.44 -3.23
C ALA A 314 12.41 -1.50 -2.37
N GLN A 315 11.89 -0.46 -3.03
CA GLN A 315 11.11 0.59 -2.37
C GLN A 315 9.72 0.71 -3.00
N ALA A 316 8.69 0.53 -2.18
CA ALA A 316 7.31 0.85 -2.52
C ALA A 316 6.84 1.98 -1.59
N THR A 317 6.95 3.22 -2.05
CA THR A 317 6.72 4.41 -1.23
C THR A 317 5.58 5.28 -1.76
N GLN A 318 4.66 5.67 -0.88
CA GLN A 318 3.59 6.62 -1.18
C GLN A 318 2.70 6.23 -2.38
N ASN A 319 2.56 4.93 -2.67
CA ASN A 319 1.70 4.46 -3.74
C ASN A 319 0.25 4.29 -3.24
N ALA A 320 -0.69 4.42 -4.16
CA ALA A 320 -2.11 4.17 -3.94
C ALA A 320 -2.53 2.90 -4.70
N PHE A 321 -3.07 1.91 -4.00
CA PHE A 321 -3.62 0.68 -4.57
C PHE A 321 -5.13 0.65 -4.32
N LEU A 322 -5.91 0.80 -5.38
CA LEU A 322 -7.35 1.01 -5.32
C LEU A 322 -8.07 -0.15 -6.00
N ALA A 323 -8.92 -0.82 -5.23
CA ALA A 323 -9.80 -1.88 -5.72
C ALA A 323 -9.07 -3.03 -6.43
N SER A 324 -7.86 -3.40 -5.98
CA SER A 324 -7.11 -4.54 -6.54
C SER A 324 -7.95 -5.81 -6.49
N ARG A 325 -7.99 -6.55 -7.61
CA ARG A 325 -8.78 -7.77 -7.75
C ARG A 325 -8.19 -8.93 -6.94
N GLY A 326 -6.86 -9.06 -6.90
CA GLY A 326 -6.12 -9.92 -5.99
C GLY A 326 -5.33 -9.11 -4.97
N GLY A 327 -4.27 -9.71 -4.39
CA GLY A 327 -3.43 -9.06 -3.40
C GLY A 327 -2.81 -7.75 -3.92
N ALA A 328 -3.01 -6.64 -3.21
CA ALA A 328 -2.70 -5.32 -3.75
C ALA A 328 -1.20 -5.06 -3.86
N LEU A 329 -0.43 -5.34 -2.81
CA LEU A 329 1.03 -5.28 -2.81
C LEU A 329 1.64 -6.53 -2.17
N THR A 330 2.43 -7.29 -2.93
CA THR A 330 3.18 -8.45 -2.45
C THR A 330 4.69 -8.20 -2.52
N LEU A 331 5.37 -8.41 -1.40
CA LEU A 331 6.83 -8.35 -1.25
C LEU A 331 7.30 -9.76 -0.91
N ALA A 332 7.84 -10.46 -1.89
CA ALA A 332 8.26 -11.86 -1.75
C ALA A 332 9.78 -12.00 -1.91
N GLN A 333 10.45 -12.68 -0.99
CA GLN A 333 11.90 -12.84 -1.03
C GLN A 333 12.64 -11.50 -1.16
N VAL A 334 12.12 -10.46 -0.49
CA VAL A 334 12.71 -9.12 -0.51
C VAL A 334 13.63 -8.96 0.69
N GLY A 335 14.86 -8.49 0.46
CA GLY A 335 15.83 -8.21 1.52
C GLY A 335 16.10 -6.71 1.65
N GLN A 336 16.15 -6.18 2.87
CA GLN A 336 16.48 -4.76 3.12
C GLN A 336 15.56 -3.77 2.39
N GLY A 337 14.30 -4.17 2.12
CA GLY A 337 13.34 -3.37 1.38
C GLY A 337 12.41 -2.56 2.29
N ALA A 338 11.61 -1.69 1.68
CA ALA A 338 10.68 -0.84 2.42
C ALA A 338 9.33 -0.65 1.71
N ALA A 339 8.25 -0.70 2.48
CA ALA A 339 6.90 -0.32 2.06
C ALA A 339 6.39 0.82 2.96
N LEU A 340 6.45 2.05 2.47
CA LEU A 340 6.28 3.24 3.32
C LEU A 340 5.18 4.16 2.81
N GLY A 341 4.24 4.55 3.68
CA GLY A 341 3.26 5.57 3.35
C GLY A 341 2.27 5.19 2.25
N ASN A 342 2.10 3.90 1.95
CA ASN A 342 1.17 3.47 0.90
C ASN A 342 -0.28 3.50 1.40
N VAL A 343 -1.20 3.75 0.47
CA VAL A 343 -2.65 3.64 0.69
C VAL A 343 -3.15 2.43 -0.05
N ILE A 344 -3.77 1.49 0.65
CA ILE A 344 -4.35 0.28 0.08
C ILE A 344 -5.82 0.26 0.47
N TYR A 345 -6.68 0.28 -0.54
CA TYR A 345 -8.12 0.45 -0.36
C TYR A 345 -8.91 -0.59 -1.17
N GLN A 346 -9.88 -1.23 -0.51
CA GLN A 346 -10.85 -2.15 -1.14
C GLN A 346 -10.21 -3.30 -1.94
N THR A 347 -9.15 -3.91 -1.42
CA THR A 347 -8.61 -5.16 -1.98
C THR A 347 -9.70 -6.24 -2.00
N LYS A 348 -10.06 -6.73 -3.18
CA LYS A 348 -11.21 -7.64 -3.39
C LYS A 348 -10.91 -9.08 -3.00
N ALA A 349 -9.66 -9.53 -3.11
CA ALA A 349 -9.22 -10.86 -2.69
C ALA A 349 -7.76 -10.84 -2.21
N GLY A 350 -7.40 -11.76 -1.32
CA GLY A 350 -6.06 -11.81 -0.72
C GLY A 350 -5.82 -10.70 0.30
N ALA A 351 -4.56 -10.56 0.73
CA ALA A 351 -4.17 -9.51 1.68
C ALA A 351 -3.94 -8.17 0.96
N GLY A 352 -4.20 -7.06 1.66
CA GLY A 352 -3.86 -5.73 1.17
C GLY A 352 -2.35 -5.57 0.94
N LEU A 353 -1.56 -5.79 1.99
CA LEU A 353 -0.09 -5.82 1.92
C LEU A 353 0.42 -7.17 2.43
N ARG A 354 1.23 -7.87 1.63
CA ARG A 354 1.83 -9.15 2.03
C ARG A 354 3.35 -9.13 1.95
N VAL A 355 4.01 -9.51 3.04
CA VAL A 355 5.45 -9.80 3.09
C VAL A 355 5.62 -11.32 3.24
N THR A 356 6.31 -11.97 2.31
CA THR A 356 6.34 -13.43 2.23
C THR A 356 7.64 -14.02 1.69
N ALA A 357 7.69 -15.34 1.60
CA ALA A 357 8.74 -16.12 0.94
C ALA A 357 10.16 -15.77 1.42
N ARG A 358 10.39 -15.85 2.74
CA ARG A 358 11.68 -15.57 3.39
C ARG A 358 12.19 -14.14 3.13
N SER A 359 11.27 -13.18 3.06
CA SER A 359 11.67 -11.76 3.08
C SER A 359 12.35 -11.42 4.39
N LYS A 360 13.33 -10.51 4.35
CA LYS A 360 14.15 -10.18 5.50
C LYS A 360 14.47 -8.71 5.65
N ASP A 361 14.61 -8.26 6.90
CA ASP A 361 15.09 -6.92 7.27
C ASP A 361 14.27 -5.82 6.58
N MET A 362 12.94 -5.94 6.64
CA MET A 362 12.05 -5.00 5.95
C MET A 362 11.37 -4.02 6.90
N LEU A 363 11.18 -2.79 6.43
CA LEU A 363 10.37 -1.78 7.10
C LEU A 363 9.04 -1.58 6.37
N VAL A 364 7.93 -1.87 7.06
CA VAL A 364 6.57 -1.57 6.62
C VAL A 364 6.01 -0.52 7.56
N ALA A 365 5.94 0.74 7.12
CA ALA A 365 5.61 1.83 8.02
C ALA A 365 4.75 2.94 7.42
N GLY A 366 3.86 3.51 8.25
CA GLY A 366 3.01 4.64 7.85
C GLY A 366 1.97 4.28 6.78
N ASN A 367 1.67 3.00 6.55
CA ASN A 367 0.71 2.59 5.52
C ASN A 367 -0.72 2.66 6.07
N LEU A 368 -1.65 3.05 5.20
CA LEU A 368 -3.10 2.96 5.43
C LEU A 368 -3.64 1.75 4.66
N VAL A 369 -4.20 0.77 5.35
CA VAL A 369 -4.85 -0.41 4.74
C VAL A 369 -6.30 -0.49 5.20
N LEU A 370 -7.23 -0.27 4.27
CA LEU A 370 -8.63 0.05 4.58
C LEU A 370 -9.62 -0.75 3.71
N GLY A 371 -10.61 -1.38 4.34
CA GLY A 371 -11.79 -1.90 3.63
C GLY A 371 -11.54 -3.12 2.75
N GLY A 372 -10.46 -3.88 2.97
CA GLY A 372 -10.15 -5.09 2.19
C GLY A 372 -11.00 -6.30 2.58
N GLN A 373 -11.23 -7.23 1.65
CA GLN A 373 -12.00 -8.46 1.90
C GLN A 373 -11.18 -9.58 2.59
N GLY A 374 -9.85 -9.48 2.57
CA GLY A 374 -8.94 -10.40 3.25
C GLY A 374 -8.32 -9.79 4.50
N ASN A 375 -7.09 -10.23 4.80
CA ASN A 375 -6.29 -9.60 5.85
C ASN A 375 -5.81 -8.22 5.39
N GLY A 376 -5.64 -7.28 6.33
CA GLY A 376 -5.03 -5.99 6.01
C GLY A 376 -3.55 -6.14 5.64
N ILE A 377 -2.72 -6.44 6.65
CA ILE A 377 -1.30 -6.72 6.49
C ILE A 377 -1.02 -8.19 6.84
N GLN A 378 -0.26 -8.89 6.00
CA GLN A 378 0.13 -10.28 6.22
C GLN A 378 1.64 -10.46 6.13
N VAL A 379 2.24 -11.09 7.13
CA VAL A 379 3.66 -11.50 7.13
C VAL A 379 3.73 -13.01 7.25
N ASP A 380 4.29 -13.69 6.26
CA ASP A 380 4.38 -15.16 6.30
C ASP A 380 5.58 -15.76 5.54
N GLY A 381 5.57 -17.08 5.38
CA GLY A 381 6.50 -17.78 4.49
C GLY A 381 7.95 -17.83 4.98
N GLY A 382 8.17 -17.86 6.29
CA GLY A 382 9.50 -17.88 6.89
C GLY A 382 10.20 -16.52 6.88
N SER A 383 9.44 -15.42 6.83
CA SER A 383 10.01 -14.06 6.86
C SER A 383 10.61 -13.73 8.23
N PHE A 384 11.67 -12.93 8.24
CA PHE A 384 12.52 -12.68 9.41
C PHE A 384 12.88 -11.20 9.54
N GLY A 385 12.93 -10.64 10.75
CA GLY A 385 13.41 -9.26 10.94
C GLY A 385 12.47 -8.21 10.32
N ILE A 386 11.16 -8.43 10.39
CA ILE A 386 10.17 -7.52 9.79
C ILE A 386 9.68 -6.51 10.85
N THR A 387 9.83 -5.23 10.53
CA THR A 387 9.33 -4.13 11.37
C THR A 387 8.06 -3.54 10.76
N LEU A 388 6.96 -3.63 11.51
CA LEU A 388 5.65 -3.07 11.19
C LEU A 388 5.41 -1.87 12.12
N ARG A 389 5.60 -0.64 11.64
CA ARG A 389 5.55 0.57 12.50
C ARG A 389 4.56 1.62 12.05
N GLY A 390 3.72 2.13 12.95
CA GLY A 390 2.90 3.31 12.68
C GLY A 390 1.93 3.13 11.51
N ASN A 391 1.45 1.92 11.26
CA ASN A 391 0.46 1.65 10.21
C ASN A 391 -0.97 1.79 10.77
N ALA A 392 -1.91 2.21 9.93
CA ALA A 392 -3.33 2.17 10.24
C ALA A 392 -4.00 1.06 9.42
N VAL A 393 -4.53 0.04 10.09
CA VAL A 393 -5.14 -1.15 9.48
C VAL A 393 -6.58 -1.27 9.94
N LEU A 394 -7.49 -0.85 9.07
CA LEU A 394 -8.85 -0.47 9.44
C LEU A 394 -9.88 -1.21 8.60
N ASP A 395 -10.94 -1.70 9.24
CA ASP A 395 -12.16 -2.20 8.56
C ASP A 395 -11.91 -3.25 7.47
N ASN A 396 -10.90 -4.11 7.66
CA ASN A 396 -10.71 -5.27 6.77
C ASN A 396 -11.61 -6.41 7.24
N ALA A 397 -12.20 -7.17 6.33
CA ALA A 397 -13.20 -8.19 6.65
C ALA A 397 -12.63 -9.37 7.46
N GLN A 398 -11.31 -9.58 7.45
CA GLN A 398 -10.65 -10.64 8.22
C GLN A 398 -9.74 -10.07 9.32
N THR A 399 -8.49 -10.56 9.41
CA THR A 399 -7.55 -10.10 10.43
C THR A 399 -6.94 -8.78 10.01
N GLY A 400 -6.80 -7.82 10.93
CA GLY A 400 -6.06 -6.59 10.63
C GLY A 400 -4.61 -6.89 10.23
N LEU A 401 -3.83 -7.41 11.17
CA LEU A 401 -2.44 -7.84 10.95
C LEU A 401 -2.30 -9.33 11.27
N ALA A 402 -1.86 -10.13 10.30
CA ALA A 402 -1.61 -11.56 10.46
C ALA A 402 -0.13 -11.89 10.24
N ALA A 403 0.52 -12.49 11.24
CA ALA A 403 1.84 -13.07 11.11
C ALA A 403 1.79 -14.59 11.25
N LYS A 404 2.31 -15.31 10.25
CA LYS A 404 2.29 -16.77 10.21
C LYS A 404 3.63 -17.35 9.75
N THR A 405 4.26 -18.20 10.57
CA THR A 405 5.58 -18.77 10.21
C THR A 405 6.59 -17.65 9.94
N ALA A 406 6.86 -16.85 10.98
CA ALA A 406 7.78 -15.72 10.91
C ALA A 406 8.44 -15.47 12.27
N SER A 407 9.65 -14.94 12.28
CA SER A 407 10.44 -14.70 13.50
C SER A 407 11.04 -13.30 13.48
N CYS A 408 11.45 -12.82 14.65
CA CYS A 408 12.02 -11.48 14.82
C CYS A 408 11.12 -10.38 14.24
N LEU A 409 9.87 -10.38 14.71
CA LEU A 409 8.88 -9.40 14.31
C LEU A 409 8.78 -8.29 15.33
N SER A 410 8.79 -7.04 14.85
CA SER A 410 8.52 -5.88 15.70
C SER A 410 7.27 -5.16 15.20
N VAL A 411 6.24 -5.10 16.04
CA VAL A 411 4.95 -4.48 15.75
C VAL A 411 4.81 -3.27 16.67
N GLN A 412 5.00 -2.07 16.14
CA GLN A 412 5.14 -0.85 16.92
C GLN A 412 4.17 0.25 16.49
N ASP A 413 3.52 0.95 17.44
CA ASP A 413 2.75 2.17 17.15
C ASP A 413 1.63 2.01 16.09
N ASN A 414 1.14 0.79 15.85
CA ASN A 414 0.11 0.55 14.85
C ASN A 414 -1.29 0.78 15.44
N VAL A 415 -2.20 1.30 14.63
CA VAL A 415 -3.63 1.35 14.92
C VAL A 415 -4.32 0.25 14.12
N ILE A 416 -4.86 -0.75 14.81
CA ILE A 416 -5.51 -1.92 14.22
C ILE A 416 -6.96 -1.97 14.71
N ALA A 417 -7.89 -1.48 13.89
CA ALA A 417 -9.23 -1.21 14.37
C ALA A 417 -10.37 -1.65 13.43
N ALA A 418 -11.50 -2.01 14.04
CA ALA A 418 -12.73 -2.37 13.34
C ALA A 418 -12.60 -3.52 12.32
N ASN A 419 -11.58 -4.38 12.43
CA ASN A 419 -11.44 -5.51 11.52
C ASN A 419 -12.44 -6.63 11.86
N GLY A 420 -12.94 -7.33 10.85
CA GLY A 420 -14.02 -8.30 10.92
C GLY A 420 -13.68 -9.62 11.61
N ALA A 421 -12.41 -9.84 11.96
CA ALA A 421 -11.98 -10.96 12.79
C ALA A 421 -11.02 -10.49 13.91
N VAL A 422 -9.76 -10.90 13.86
CA VAL A 422 -8.78 -10.60 14.91
C VAL A 422 -8.03 -9.31 14.58
N GLY A 423 -7.66 -8.51 15.58
CA GLY A 423 -6.75 -7.38 15.38
C GLY A 423 -5.38 -7.85 14.91
N LEU A 424 -4.60 -8.46 15.80
CA LEU A 424 -3.29 -9.05 15.53
C LEU A 424 -3.31 -10.57 15.75
N ARG A 425 -3.05 -11.35 14.70
CA ARG A 425 -2.93 -12.80 14.78
C ARG A 425 -1.48 -13.24 14.64
N LEU A 426 -0.98 -13.99 15.60
CA LEU A 426 0.36 -14.59 15.61
C LEU A 426 0.23 -16.11 15.58
N THR A 427 0.79 -16.77 14.57
CA THR A 427 0.69 -18.23 14.42
C THR A 427 2.01 -18.83 13.97
N LYS A 428 2.53 -19.85 14.67
CA LYS A 428 3.85 -20.42 14.35
C LYS A 428 4.94 -19.36 14.25
N THR A 429 4.88 -18.38 15.14
CA THR A 429 5.88 -17.30 15.21
C THR A 429 6.97 -17.65 16.23
N GLY A 430 8.18 -17.15 16.01
CA GLY A 430 9.31 -17.28 16.93
C GLY A 430 9.30 -16.14 17.94
N TYR A 431 10.25 -15.22 17.81
CA TYR A 431 10.31 -14.05 18.67
C TYR A 431 9.53 -12.85 18.10
N VAL A 432 8.65 -12.26 18.92
CA VAL A 432 7.77 -11.15 18.54
C VAL A 432 7.71 -10.10 19.65
N GLN A 433 7.90 -8.84 19.27
CA GLN A 433 7.65 -7.69 20.13
C GLN A 433 6.45 -6.90 19.61
N VAL A 434 5.52 -6.60 20.50
CA VAL A 434 4.33 -5.79 20.21
C VAL A 434 4.31 -4.64 21.21
N THR A 435 4.63 -3.44 20.73
CA THR A 435 4.83 -2.26 21.60
C THR A 435 4.00 -1.07 21.16
N GLY A 436 3.28 -0.44 22.09
CA GLY A 436 2.61 0.83 21.82
C GLY A 436 1.53 0.75 20.74
N ASN A 437 0.84 -0.37 20.55
CA ASN A 437 -0.20 -0.48 19.53
C ASN A 437 -1.59 -0.21 20.12
N ALA A 438 -2.49 0.33 19.32
CA ALA A 438 -3.91 0.44 19.64
C ALA A 438 -4.71 -0.60 18.85
N LEU A 439 -5.24 -1.61 19.53
CA LEU A 439 -6.07 -2.67 18.95
C LEU A 439 -7.50 -2.51 19.44
N VAL A 440 -8.38 -1.96 18.61
CA VAL A 440 -9.67 -1.41 19.08
C VAL A 440 -10.85 -1.87 18.21
N ASN A 441 -11.96 -2.25 18.84
CA ASN A 441 -13.22 -2.57 18.14
C ASN A 441 -13.11 -3.69 17.07
N ASN A 442 -12.11 -4.57 17.14
CA ASN A 442 -12.06 -5.72 16.25
C ASN A 442 -13.15 -6.73 16.66
N ALA A 443 -13.79 -7.34 15.67
CA ALA A 443 -14.97 -8.18 15.90
C ALA A 443 -14.68 -9.46 16.70
N GLY A 444 -13.41 -9.89 16.74
CA GLY A 444 -12.90 -11.02 17.51
C GLY A 444 -11.89 -10.57 18.57
N SER A 445 -10.79 -11.32 18.71
CA SER A 445 -9.74 -10.99 19.68
C SER A 445 -8.91 -9.79 19.23
N ALA A 446 -8.46 -8.98 20.17
CA ALA A 446 -7.48 -7.93 19.91
C ALA A 446 -6.15 -8.57 19.48
N ILE A 447 -5.63 -9.51 20.28
CA ILE A 447 -4.46 -10.32 19.93
C ILE A 447 -4.81 -11.81 20.08
N ALA A 448 -4.53 -12.60 19.06
CA ALA A 448 -4.67 -14.05 19.08
C ALA A 448 -3.33 -14.74 18.81
N VAL A 449 -2.91 -15.62 19.72
CA VAL A 449 -1.64 -16.35 19.65
C VAL A 449 -1.92 -17.85 19.53
N GLY A 450 -1.27 -18.53 18.59
CA GLY A 450 -1.48 -19.97 18.42
C GLY A 450 -0.26 -20.72 17.89
N ALA A 451 -0.06 -21.95 18.38
CA ALA A 451 0.90 -22.92 17.84
C ALA A 451 2.29 -22.31 17.58
N GLN A 452 2.87 -21.65 18.58
CA GLN A 452 4.14 -20.93 18.46
C GLN A 452 5.33 -21.90 18.25
N LEU A 453 6.45 -21.39 17.73
CA LEU A 453 7.67 -22.19 17.61
C LEU A 453 8.21 -22.55 19.00
N THR A 454 9.01 -23.62 19.10
CA THR A 454 9.66 -23.98 20.36
C THR A 454 10.56 -22.84 20.83
N LYS A 455 10.50 -22.49 22.13
CA LYS A 455 11.21 -21.33 22.70
C LYS A 455 10.77 -19.97 22.14
N ALA A 456 9.63 -19.90 21.45
CA ALA A 456 9.06 -18.62 21.05
C ALA A 456 8.87 -17.70 22.25
N ARG A 457 8.99 -16.41 22.00
CA ARG A 457 8.80 -15.37 23.01
C ARG A 457 7.93 -14.27 22.43
N LEU A 458 6.96 -13.82 23.23
CA LEU A 458 6.08 -12.72 22.92
C LEU A 458 6.18 -11.67 24.01
N ASP A 459 6.69 -10.48 23.65
CA ASP A 459 6.72 -9.34 24.56
C ASP A 459 5.63 -8.34 24.15
N LEU A 460 4.60 -8.19 24.99
CA LEU A 460 3.52 -7.23 24.83
C LEU A 460 3.76 -6.07 25.80
N SER A 461 4.05 -4.87 25.29
CA SER A 461 4.27 -3.70 26.15
C SER A 461 3.56 -2.42 25.72
N GLY A 462 2.94 -1.71 26.67
CA GLY A 462 2.35 -0.39 26.38
C GLY A 462 1.21 -0.41 25.36
N ASN A 463 0.56 -1.54 25.10
CA ASN A 463 -0.50 -1.62 24.11
C ASN A 463 -1.85 -1.25 24.73
N LEU A 464 -2.68 -0.53 23.99
CA LEU A 464 -4.09 -0.32 24.28
C LEU A 464 -4.89 -1.43 23.58
N LEU A 465 -5.62 -2.24 24.34
CA LEU A 465 -6.62 -3.15 23.79
C LEU A 465 -7.97 -2.79 24.36
N ALA A 466 -8.94 -2.48 23.49
CA ALA A 466 -10.22 -1.99 23.96
C ALA A 466 -11.38 -2.32 23.01
N GLN A 467 -12.55 -2.61 23.59
CA GLN A 467 -13.80 -2.90 22.86
C GLN A 467 -13.71 -4.00 21.79
N ASN A 468 -12.70 -4.87 21.87
CA ASN A 468 -12.66 -6.09 21.06
C ASN A 468 -13.55 -7.15 21.72
N GLN A 469 -14.02 -8.16 21.00
CA GLN A 469 -14.81 -9.24 21.62
C GLN A 469 -14.03 -9.96 22.73
N ILE A 470 -12.72 -10.10 22.55
CA ILE A 470 -11.76 -10.65 23.52
C ILE A 470 -10.50 -9.80 23.48
N GLY A 471 -9.83 -9.55 24.61
CA GLY A 471 -8.51 -8.89 24.62
C GLY A 471 -7.44 -9.83 24.06
N LEU A 472 -6.96 -10.75 24.89
CA LEU A 472 -5.95 -11.75 24.50
C LEU A 472 -6.56 -13.15 24.45
N THR A 473 -6.28 -13.89 23.38
CA THR A 473 -6.57 -15.34 23.30
C THR A 473 -5.34 -16.12 22.86
N GLY A 474 -5.21 -17.35 23.35
CA GLY A 474 -3.97 -18.10 23.28
C GLY A 474 -4.18 -19.61 23.26
N ALA A 475 -3.34 -20.32 22.52
CA ALA A 475 -3.20 -21.77 22.61
C ALA A 475 -1.76 -22.20 22.31
N ALA A 476 -1.22 -23.10 23.14
CA ALA A 476 0.17 -23.53 23.12
C ALA A 476 1.13 -22.32 23.24
N LEU A 477 0.91 -21.54 24.31
CA LEU A 477 1.79 -20.42 24.64
C LEU A 477 3.18 -20.94 24.99
N GLN A 478 4.18 -20.07 24.79
CA GLN A 478 5.56 -20.30 25.23
C GLN A 478 5.87 -19.25 26.30
N LEU A 479 6.89 -18.42 26.11
CA LEU A 479 7.12 -17.29 26.99
C LEU A 479 6.31 -16.08 26.52
N VAL A 480 5.46 -15.54 27.39
CA VAL A 480 4.73 -14.29 27.16
C VAL A 480 5.03 -13.32 28.29
N THR A 481 5.47 -12.12 27.95
CA THR A 481 5.67 -11.01 28.89
C THR A 481 4.62 -9.94 28.61
N LEU A 482 3.86 -9.54 29.63
CA LEU A 482 2.93 -8.42 29.60
C LEU A 482 3.48 -7.30 30.49
N ARG A 483 3.60 -6.09 29.94
CA ARG A 483 4.08 -4.92 30.70
C ARG A 483 3.31 -3.65 30.29
N ASP A 484 2.78 -2.90 31.24
CA ASP A 484 2.15 -1.59 30.99
C ASP A 484 1.03 -1.57 29.92
N ASN A 485 0.37 -2.70 29.66
CA ASN A 485 -0.71 -2.75 28.67
C ASN A 485 -2.01 -2.20 29.28
N ASP A 486 -2.71 -1.32 28.55
CA ASP A 486 -4.01 -0.79 28.94
C ASP A 486 -5.14 -1.69 28.43
N LEU A 487 -5.77 -2.39 29.38
CA LEU A 487 -6.94 -3.25 29.19
C LEU A 487 -8.19 -2.69 29.88
N SER A 488 -8.14 -1.45 30.38
CA SER A 488 -9.20 -0.86 31.22
C SER A 488 -10.55 -0.74 30.50
N ALA A 489 -10.51 -0.58 29.19
CA ALA A 489 -11.68 -0.52 28.31
C ALA A 489 -11.88 -1.80 27.47
N GLN A 490 -11.19 -2.89 27.82
CA GLN A 490 -11.34 -4.18 27.16
C GLN A 490 -12.55 -4.94 27.72
N LEU A 491 -13.64 -4.93 26.97
CA LEU A 491 -14.90 -5.59 27.30
C LEU A 491 -15.46 -6.31 26.06
N PRO A 492 -16.18 -7.43 26.22
CA PRO A 492 -16.63 -8.03 27.48
C PRO A 492 -15.60 -8.97 28.14
N ARG A 493 -14.58 -9.41 27.41
CA ARG A 493 -13.59 -10.37 27.91
C ARG A 493 -12.18 -9.82 27.79
N ILE A 494 -11.42 -9.93 28.88
CA ILE A 494 -10.00 -9.55 28.93
C ILE A 494 -9.17 -10.68 28.34
N PHE A 495 -9.24 -11.88 28.92
CA PHE A 495 -8.52 -13.07 28.43
C PHE A 495 -9.48 -14.20 28.03
N ASP A 496 -9.02 -15.04 27.11
CA ASP A 496 -9.67 -16.29 26.70
C ASP A 496 -8.62 -17.36 26.32
N GLY A 497 -9.06 -18.61 26.14
CA GLY A 497 -8.16 -19.74 25.85
C GLY A 497 -7.17 -19.98 27.00
N GLU A 498 -5.91 -20.26 26.67
CA GLU A 498 -4.86 -20.50 27.66
C GLU A 498 -4.59 -19.26 28.55
N PHE A 499 -4.76 -18.04 28.02
CA PHE A 499 -4.63 -16.81 28.83
C PHE A 499 -5.69 -16.73 29.95
N ALA A 500 -6.85 -17.36 29.80
CA ALA A 500 -7.92 -17.30 30.81
C ALA A 500 -7.45 -17.87 32.17
N GLN A 501 -6.54 -18.85 32.16
CA GLN A 501 -5.97 -19.46 33.36
C GLN A 501 -5.13 -18.47 34.18
N HIS A 502 -4.63 -17.41 33.53
CA HIS A 502 -3.75 -16.41 34.12
C HIS A 502 -4.49 -15.10 34.49
N GLN A 503 -5.80 -14.99 34.22
CA GLN A 503 -6.54 -13.74 34.40
C GLN A 503 -6.57 -13.27 35.86
N ALA A 504 -6.82 -14.16 36.82
CA ALA A 504 -6.88 -13.79 38.24
C ALA A 504 -5.52 -13.28 38.76
N ALA A 505 -4.43 -13.94 38.36
CA ALA A 505 -3.07 -13.54 38.71
C ALA A 505 -2.71 -12.18 38.11
N TYR A 506 -3.03 -11.97 36.82
CA TYR A 506 -2.80 -10.70 36.13
C TYR A 506 -3.53 -9.52 36.79
N LEU A 507 -4.82 -9.69 37.11
CA LEU A 507 -5.61 -8.65 37.78
C LEU A 507 -5.14 -8.36 39.22
N THR A 508 -4.52 -9.33 39.89
CA THR A 508 -3.96 -9.14 41.23
C THR A 508 -2.64 -8.40 41.17
N ALA A 509 -1.76 -8.78 40.24
CA ALA A 509 -0.46 -8.11 40.03
C ALA A 509 -0.62 -6.62 39.71
N GLY A 510 -1.57 -6.28 38.83
CA GLY A 510 -1.85 -4.89 38.46
C GLY A 510 -2.48 -4.03 39.56
N ARG A 511 -2.96 -4.62 40.67
CA ARG A 511 -3.45 -3.88 41.85
C ARG A 511 -2.35 -3.56 42.86
N THR A 512 -1.28 -4.36 42.88
CA THR A 512 -0.19 -4.25 43.86
C THR A 512 0.96 -3.39 43.35
N ASP A 513 1.20 -3.38 42.04
CA ASP A 513 2.26 -2.56 41.43
C ASP A 513 1.90 -2.23 39.98
N HIS A 514 1.68 -0.95 39.68
CA HIS A 514 1.32 -0.50 38.33
C HIS A 514 2.46 -0.68 37.31
N ALA A 515 3.69 -0.92 37.78
CA ALA A 515 4.86 -1.25 36.96
C ALA A 515 5.13 -2.77 36.85
N ALA A 516 4.22 -3.62 37.33
CA ALA A 516 4.42 -5.07 37.38
C ALA A 516 4.59 -5.68 35.98
N ILE A 517 5.76 -6.28 35.75
CA ILE A 517 5.99 -7.21 34.64
C ILE A 517 5.25 -8.51 34.96
N PHE A 518 4.26 -8.87 34.14
CA PHE A 518 3.55 -10.13 34.28
C PHE A 518 4.07 -11.14 33.24
N GLN A 519 4.64 -12.25 33.72
CA GLN A 519 5.17 -13.29 32.85
C GLN A 519 4.30 -14.56 32.90
N ILE A 520 4.04 -15.12 31.72
CA ILE A 520 3.49 -16.46 31.53
C ILE A 520 4.62 -17.27 30.91
N SER A 521 5.07 -18.33 31.59
CA SER A 521 6.12 -19.20 31.05
C SER A 521 5.86 -20.66 31.38
N SER A 522 6.36 -21.54 30.53
CA SER A 522 6.49 -22.98 30.79
C SER A 522 7.86 -23.35 31.39
N ALA A 523 8.81 -22.42 31.43
CA ALA A 523 10.11 -22.52 32.12
C ALA A 523 10.74 -21.12 32.30
N ALA A 524 11.59 -20.96 33.32
CA ALA A 524 12.29 -19.71 33.64
C ALA A 524 13.18 -19.25 32.47
N ALA A 525 12.85 -18.13 31.86
CA ALA A 525 13.62 -17.56 30.75
C ALA A 525 14.56 -16.46 31.24
N GLN A 526 15.76 -16.41 30.66
CA GLN A 526 16.76 -15.37 30.93
C GLN A 526 16.40 -14.07 30.19
N ASP A 527 16.68 -12.93 30.83
CA ASP A 527 16.57 -11.58 30.26
C ASP A 527 17.62 -11.35 29.16
N ALA A 528 17.32 -11.80 27.94
CA ALA A 528 18.02 -11.34 26.73
C ALA A 528 17.13 -10.31 26.01
N ASP A 529 17.74 -9.23 25.50
CA ASP A 529 17.04 -8.13 24.81
C ASP A 529 16.66 -8.51 23.37
N PHE A 530 15.76 -7.72 22.76
CA PHE A 530 15.20 -8.08 21.45
C PHE A 530 16.26 -8.22 20.36
N ALA A 531 17.20 -7.27 20.35
CA ALA A 531 18.25 -7.19 19.36
C ALA A 531 19.25 -8.35 19.47
N SER A 532 19.61 -8.77 20.69
CA SER A 532 20.54 -9.88 20.89
C SER A 532 19.96 -11.21 20.45
N ILE A 533 18.68 -11.49 20.75
CA ILE A 533 18.01 -12.72 20.31
C ILE A 533 17.95 -12.78 18.79
N CYS A 534 17.54 -11.69 18.16
CA CYS A 534 17.41 -11.62 16.70
C CYS A 534 18.74 -11.56 15.94
N ALA A 535 19.83 -11.20 16.61
CA ALA A 535 21.17 -11.27 16.03
C ALA A 535 21.80 -12.67 16.12
N GLN A 536 21.25 -13.56 16.95
CA GLN A 536 21.75 -14.91 17.19
C GLN A 536 21.02 -16.00 16.39
N GLU A 537 19.79 -15.72 15.93
CA GLU A 537 19.04 -16.55 14.96
C GLU A 537 19.49 -16.27 13.52
#